data_AF-A0A940QKG7-F1
#
_entry.id   AF-A0A940QKG7-F1
#
_cell.length_a   1.000
_cell.length_b   1.000
_cell.length_c   1.000
_cell.angle_alpha   90.00
_cell.angle_beta   90.00
_cell.angle_gamma   90.00
#
_symmetry.space_group_name_H-M   'P 1'
#
loop_
_entity.id
_entity.type
_entity.pdbx_description
1 polymer ?
#
loop_
_entity_poly.entity_id
_entity_poly.type
_entity_poly.pdbx_seq_one_letter_code
_entity_poly.pdbx_strand_id
1 'polypeptide(L)'
;RFSDGLCLTEYAGISGLSTLAGFKNGDLNGAKIVLKGVPSDDKSGPLVYSRITAGISSSSENKEAAWKLIKKLLSEDYQTKVTSVASFPVRTSVFDSTVKNSRRKGFGYRADGTFYETNPLSDEDVNEFVNIVKSVNEAYSSDSRIKSIIDESVGEYFNGSMTSKEAAEQIQNKVTLYLNEIK
;
A
#
# COMPACT_ATOMS: atom_id res chain seq x y z
N ARG A 1 -14.31 13.18 -0.67
CA ARG A 1 -13.41 13.75 -1.71
C ARG A 1 -13.74 13.20 -3.08
N PHE A 2 -13.56 11.89 -3.31
CA PHE A 2 -13.88 11.28 -4.61
C PHE A 2 -15.38 11.36 -4.93
N SER A 3 -16.24 11.03 -3.96
CA SER A 3 -17.70 11.19 -4.04
C SER A 3 -18.12 12.62 -4.41
N ASP A 4 -17.36 13.62 -3.96
CA ASP A 4 -17.72 15.04 -4.09
C ASP A 4 -17.06 15.69 -5.32
N GLY A 5 -16.40 14.89 -6.18
CA GLY A 5 -15.70 15.39 -7.37
C GLY A 5 -14.46 16.25 -7.08
N LEU A 6 -13.95 16.25 -5.85
CA LEU A 6 -12.80 17.07 -5.42
C LEU A 6 -11.44 16.46 -5.77
N CYS A 7 -11.41 15.20 -6.24
CA CYS A 7 -10.23 14.55 -6.77
C CYS A 7 -10.59 13.58 -7.89
N LEU A 8 -9.70 13.43 -8.87
CA LEU A 8 -9.80 12.44 -9.94
C LEU A 8 -9.09 11.12 -9.59
N THR A 9 -8.12 11.19 -8.68
CA THR A 9 -7.30 10.06 -8.23
C THR A 9 -7.04 10.16 -6.74
N GLU A 10 -6.87 9.01 -6.10
CA GLU A 10 -6.51 8.90 -4.69
C GLU A 10 -5.64 7.66 -4.49
N TYR A 11 -4.72 7.73 -3.52
CA TYR A 11 -3.92 6.56 -3.14
C TYR A 11 -4.81 5.51 -2.48
N ALA A 12 -4.95 4.36 -3.13
CA ALA A 12 -5.70 3.22 -2.62
C ALA A 12 -4.78 2.24 -1.88
N GLY A 13 -4.81 2.27 -0.55
CA GLY A 13 -4.14 1.27 0.28
C GLY A 13 -5.01 0.01 0.42
N ILE A 14 -4.68 -1.06 -0.30
CA ILE A 14 -5.46 -2.31 -0.26
C ILE A 14 -4.74 -3.34 0.62
N SER A 15 -5.17 -3.47 1.88
CA SER A 15 -4.60 -4.45 2.81
C SER A 15 -5.35 -5.79 2.84
N GLY A 16 -6.59 -5.83 2.35
CA GLY A 16 -7.41 -7.03 2.32
C GLY A 16 -8.61 -6.90 1.37
N LEU A 17 -9.31 -8.01 1.16
CA LEU A 17 -10.46 -8.07 0.24
C LEU A 17 -11.64 -7.19 0.67
N SER A 18 -11.80 -6.96 1.98
CA SER A 18 -12.82 -6.02 2.50
C SER A 18 -12.55 -4.58 2.07
N THR A 19 -11.28 -4.17 2.04
CA THR A 19 -10.88 -2.83 1.60
C THR A 19 -11.02 -2.68 0.08
N LEU A 20 -10.64 -3.73 -0.68
CA LEU A 20 -10.88 -3.78 -2.12
C LEU A 20 -12.38 -3.65 -2.44
N ALA A 21 -13.23 -4.39 -1.72
CA ALA A 21 -14.68 -4.30 -1.84
C ALA A 21 -15.21 -2.90 -1.49
N GLY A 22 -14.63 -2.23 -0.49
CA GLY A 22 -14.92 -0.83 -0.19
C GLY A 22 -14.65 0.11 -1.38
N PHE A 23 -13.53 -0.06 -2.09
CA PHE A 23 -13.21 0.74 -3.28
C PHE A 23 -14.08 0.40 -4.50
N LYS A 24 -14.39 -0.89 -4.71
CA LYS A 24 -15.12 -1.36 -5.90
C LYS A 24 -16.63 -1.17 -5.81
N ASN A 25 -17.18 -1.41 -4.62
CA ASN A 25 -18.62 -1.46 -4.37
C ASN A 25 -19.09 -0.40 -3.37
N GLY A 26 -18.21 0.55 -3.01
CA GLY A 26 -18.58 1.69 -2.19
C GLY A 26 -19.52 2.65 -2.94
N ASP A 27 -20.34 3.36 -2.17
CA ASP A 27 -21.14 4.49 -2.62
C ASP A 27 -20.24 5.68 -2.97
N LEU A 28 -19.93 5.77 -4.27
CA LEU A 28 -19.12 6.84 -4.86
C LEU A 28 -19.98 7.65 -5.85
N ASN A 29 -21.26 7.87 -5.53
CA ASN A 29 -22.20 8.59 -6.39
C ASN A 29 -22.29 7.99 -7.81
N GLY A 30 -22.24 6.66 -7.91
CA GLY A 30 -22.28 5.93 -9.18
C GLY A 30 -20.98 5.91 -9.97
N ALA A 31 -19.90 6.50 -9.46
CA ALA A 31 -18.59 6.44 -10.11
C ALA A 31 -17.99 5.04 -10.03
N LYS A 32 -17.43 4.56 -11.16
CA LYS A 32 -16.70 3.30 -11.23
C LYS A 32 -15.22 3.53 -10.95
N ILE A 33 -14.67 2.83 -9.98
CA ILE A 33 -13.23 2.87 -9.67
C ILE A 33 -12.45 1.90 -10.56
N VAL A 34 -11.33 2.38 -11.08
CA VAL A 34 -10.32 1.59 -11.78
C VAL A 34 -9.02 1.68 -10.99
N LEU A 35 -8.45 0.53 -10.65
CA LEU A 35 -7.16 0.49 -9.96
C LEU A 35 -6.04 0.69 -10.98
N LYS A 36 -5.16 1.65 -10.71
CA LYS A 36 -3.98 1.96 -11.51
C LYS A 36 -2.75 2.00 -10.62
N GLY A 37 -1.60 1.69 -11.23
CA GLY A 37 -0.31 1.82 -10.58
C GLY A 37 0.05 3.28 -10.27
N VAL A 38 1.08 3.46 -9.45
CA VAL A 38 1.59 4.79 -9.12
C VAL A 38 2.26 5.40 -10.36
N PRO A 39 1.98 6.67 -10.70
CA PRO A 39 2.65 7.36 -11.79
C PRO A 39 4.17 7.29 -11.62
N SER A 40 4.84 6.81 -12.66
CA SER A 40 6.29 6.57 -12.69
C SER A 40 6.78 6.62 -14.13
N ASP A 41 7.97 7.17 -14.35
CA ASP A 41 8.56 7.33 -15.70
C ASP A 41 8.81 5.98 -16.36
N ASP A 42 9.21 4.98 -15.56
CA ASP A 42 9.46 3.62 -15.99
C ASP A 42 8.20 2.74 -16.03
N LYS A 43 7.04 3.29 -15.66
CA LYS A 43 5.75 2.58 -15.57
C LYS A 43 5.81 1.37 -14.63
N SER A 44 6.57 1.47 -13.54
CA SER A 44 6.68 0.49 -12.45
C SER A 44 5.35 -0.05 -11.94
N GLY A 45 4.29 0.75 -12.04
CA GLY A 45 2.93 0.30 -11.79
C GLY A 45 2.61 0.27 -10.28
N PRO A 46 1.85 -0.73 -9.79
CA PRO A 46 1.46 -0.79 -8.38
C PRO A 46 2.66 -1.09 -7.47
N LEU A 47 2.64 -0.52 -6.26
CA LEU A 47 3.64 -0.77 -5.23
C LEU A 47 3.08 -1.72 -4.16
N VAL A 48 3.93 -2.56 -3.59
CA VAL A 48 3.61 -3.35 -2.38
C VAL A 48 4.43 -2.83 -1.21
N TYR A 49 3.83 -2.78 -0.02
CA TYR A 49 4.58 -2.57 1.22
C TYR A 49 4.30 -3.71 2.18
N SER A 50 5.32 -4.15 2.91
CA SER A 50 5.13 -5.13 3.98
C SER A 50 4.87 -4.41 5.29
N ARG A 51 3.84 -4.85 6.03
CA ARG A 51 3.59 -4.36 7.39
C ARG A 51 4.62 -4.88 8.39
N ILE A 52 5.20 -6.06 8.12
CA ILE A 52 6.18 -6.70 8.99
C ILE A 52 7.31 -7.24 8.12
N THR A 53 8.52 -6.77 8.38
CA THR A 53 9.75 -7.31 7.81
C THR A 53 10.58 -7.90 8.95
N ALA A 54 11.13 -9.09 8.73
CA ALA A 54 11.97 -9.77 9.71
C ALA A 54 13.35 -10.03 9.09
N GLY A 55 14.40 -9.67 9.82
CA GLY A 55 15.79 -9.97 9.49
C GLY A 55 16.50 -10.63 10.67
N ILE A 56 17.53 -11.42 10.37
CA ILE A 56 18.41 -12.00 11.39
C ILE A 56 19.72 -11.22 11.35
N SER A 57 20.11 -10.63 12.48
CA SER A 57 21.41 -9.96 12.58
C SER A 57 22.55 -10.95 12.28
N SER A 58 23.49 -10.53 11.45
CA SER A 58 24.72 -11.29 11.17
C SER A 58 25.55 -11.53 12.43
N SER A 59 25.48 -10.63 13.42
CA SER A 59 26.17 -10.74 14.71
C SER A 59 25.42 -11.56 15.75
N SER A 60 24.21 -12.04 15.47
CA SER A 60 23.42 -12.81 16.46
C SER A 60 24.11 -14.13 16.80
N GLU A 61 24.16 -14.47 18.10
CA GLU A 61 24.57 -15.80 18.59
C GLU A 61 23.41 -16.81 18.51
N ASN A 62 22.17 -16.33 18.33
CA ASN A 62 20.95 -17.13 18.37
C ASN A 62 20.27 -17.27 16.99
N LYS A 63 21.06 -17.35 15.92
CA LYS A 63 20.56 -17.39 14.52
C LYS A 63 19.55 -18.52 14.30
N GLU A 64 19.77 -19.67 14.91
CA GLU A 64 18.95 -20.86 14.67
C GLU A 64 17.58 -20.75 15.33
N ALA A 65 17.52 -20.13 16.50
CA ALA A 65 16.26 -19.80 17.16
C ALA A 65 15.50 -18.72 16.37
N ALA A 66 16.18 -17.67 15.91
CA ALA A 66 15.58 -16.62 15.09
C ALA A 66 15.02 -17.18 13.76
N TRP A 67 15.76 -18.09 13.12
CA TRP A 67 15.32 -18.76 11.90
C TRP A 67 14.08 -19.62 12.12
N LYS A 68 14.01 -20.36 13.24
CA LYS A 68 12.80 -21.11 13.62
C LYS A 68 11.59 -20.19 13.81
N LEU A 69 11.78 -19.01 14.40
CA LEU A 69 10.71 -18.02 14.54
C LEU A 69 10.23 -17.51 13.17
N ILE A 70 11.14 -17.09 12.29
CA ILE A 70 10.79 -16.62 10.94
C ILE A 70 10.05 -17.71 10.17
N LYS A 71 10.52 -18.97 10.21
CA LYS A 71 9.83 -20.12 9.61
C LYS A 71 8.41 -20.30 10.15
N LYS A 72 8.21 -20.12 11.46
CA LYS A 72 6.87 -20.19 12.08
C LYS A 72 5.97 -19.07 11.57
N LEU A 73 6.47 -17.84 11.46
CA LEU A 73 5.71 -16.71 10.90
C LEU A 73 5.32 -16.95 9.44
N LEU A 74 6.17 -17.62 8.67
CA LEU A 74 5.91 -17.95 7.26
C LEU A 74 5.14 -19.28 7.07
N SER A 75 4.85 -20.01 8.14
CA SER A 75 4.10 -21.28 8.06
C SER A 75 2.69 -21.07 7.51
N GLU A 76 2.12 -22.10 6.89
CA GLU A 76 0.77 -22.04 6.34
C GLU A 76 -0.27 -21.71 7.42
N ASP A 77 -0.20 -22.38 8.57
CA ASP A 77 -1.07 -22.13 9.72
C ASP A 77 -1.04 -20.68 10.19
N TYR A 78 0.16 -20.09 10.30
CA TYR A 78 0.29 -18.71 10.75
C TYR A 78 -0.22 -17.74 9.68
N GLN A 79 0.18 -17.94 8.42
CA GLN A 79 -0.26 -17.09 7.30
C GLN A 79 -1.77 -17.17 7.07
N THR A 80 -2.40 -18.33 7.32
CA THR A 80 -3.86 -18.48 7.26
C THR A 80 -4.54 -17.61 8.32
N LYS A 81 -3.97 -17.54 9.53
CA LYS A 81 -4.48 -16.67 10.60
C LYS A 81 -4.31 -15.18 10.28
N VAL A 82 -3.25 -14.78 9.58
CA VAL A 82 -3.04 -13.37 9.14
C VAL A 82 -4.22 -12.84 8.31
N THR A 83 -4.89 -13.70 7.55
CA THR A 83 -6.06 -13.31 6.72
C THR A 83 -7.26 -12.82 7.54
N SER A 84 -7.30 -13.12 8.85
CA SER A 84 -8.36 -12.70 9.77
C SER A 84 -8.24 -11.24 10.22
N VAL A 85 -7.05 -10.63 10.11
CA VAL A 85 -6.78 -9.23 10.48
C VAL A 85 -6.75 -8.29 9.27
N ALA A 86 -7.53 -8.62 8.23
CA ALA A 86 -7.64 -7.84 6.99
C ALA A 86 -6.27 -7.48 6.35
N SER A 87 -5.33 -8.43 6.42
CA SER A 87 -4.00 -8.36 5.81
C SER A 87 -3.81 -9.51 4.82
N PHE A 88 -3.12 -9.26 3.71
CA PHE A 88 -2.75 -10.33 2.77
C PHE A 88 -1.59 -11.16 3.30
N PRO A 89 -1.63 -12.49 3.14
CA PRO A 89 -0.50 -13.35 3.47
C PRO A 89 0.58 -13.21 2.39
N VAL A 90 1.83 -13.44 2.78
CA VAL A 90 2.97 -13.48 1.83
C VAL A 90 3.15 -14.88 1.22
N ARG A 91 2.52 -15.89 1.82
CA ARG A 91 2.51 -17.26 1.27
C ARG A 91 1.47 -17.35 0.15
N THR A 92 1.93 -17.60 -1.07
CA THR A 92 1.10 -17.67 -2.28
C THR A 92 -0.02 -18.69 -2.19
N SER A 93 0.22 -19.87 -1.62
CA SER A 93 -0.83 -20.90 -1.45
C SER A 93 -2.00 -20.41 -0.59
N VAL A 94 -1.71 -19.68 0.49
CA VAL A 94 -2.73 -19.10 1.37
C VAL A 94 -3.40 -17.91 0.69
N PHE A 95 -2.65 -17.07 -0.03
CA PHE A 95 -3.22 -15.97 -0.82
C PHE A 95 -4.23 -16.49 -1.83
N ASP A 96 -3.84 -17.46 -2.67
CA ASP A 96 -4.68 -18.04 -3.71
C ASP A 96 -5.94 -18.70 -3.13
N SER A 97 -5.81 -19.41 -2.01
CA SER A 97 -6.97 -19.99 -1.30
C SER A 97 -7.90 -18.90 -0.74
N THR A 98 -7.34 -17.82 -0.20
CA THR A 98 -8.09 -16.71 0.39
C THR A 98 -8.92 -15.97 -0.67
N VAL A 99 -8.33 -15.67 -1.83
CA VAL A 99 -9.03 -14.96 -2.91
C VAL A 99 -10.08 -15.83 -3.58
N LYS A 100 -9.83 -17.13 -3.79
CA LYS A 100 -10.80 -18.06 -4.39
C LYS A 100 -12.04 -18.29 -3.52
N ASN A 101 -11.84 -18.41 -2.20
CA ASN A 101 -12.92 -18.71 -1.26
C ASN A 101 -13.61 -17.45 -0.72
N SER A 102 -13.21 -16.28 -1.20
CA SER A 102 -13.74 -15.01 -0.74
C SER A 102 -15.08 -14.69 -1.41
N ARG A 103 -16.15 -14.83 -0.63
CA ARG A 103 -17.43 -14.12 -0.85
C ARG A 103 -17.55 -12.92 0.10
N ARG A 104 -16.42 -12.32 0.46
CA ARG A 104 -16.38 -11.28 1.50
C ARG A 104 -17.06 -10.01 0.99
N LYS A 105 -18.07 -9.57 1.75
CA LYS A 105 -18.55 -8.21 1.68
C LYS A 105 -17.45 -7.26 2.17
N GLY A 106 -17.45 -6.06 1.61
CA GLY A 106 -16.58 -4.98 2.04
C GLY A 106 -17.24 -4.11 3.07
N PHE A 107 -16.48 -3.09 3.46
CA PHE A 107 -16.98 -2.02 4.29
C PHE A 107 -16.63 -0.70 3.64
N GLY A 108 -17.57 0.23 3.70
CA GLY A 108 -17.41 1.60 3.24
C GLY A 108 -17.80 2.59 4.32
N TYR A 109 -17.33 3.82 4.16
CA TYR A 109 -17.78 4.97 4.94
C TYR A 109 -18.44 5.95 4.00
N ARG A 110 -19.61 6.46 4.39
CA ARG A 110 -20.25 7.59 3.71
C ARG A 110 -19.51 8.88 4.04
N ALA A 111 -19.81 9.94 3.29
CA ALA A 111 -19.21 11.26 3.50
C ALA A 111 -19.45 11.82 4.92
N ASP A 112 -20.54 11.42 5.58
CA ASP A 112 -20.88 11.76 6.96
C ASP A 112 -20.19 10.86 8.01
N GLY A 113 -19.33 9.93 7.57
CA GLY A 113 -18.65 8.95 8.43
C GLY A 113 -19.49 7.72 8.77
N THR A 114 -20.71 7.59 8.25
CA THR A 114 -21.56 6.43 8.51
C THR A 114 -20.97 5.17 7.86
N PHE A 115 -20.72 4.16 8.68
CA PHE A 115 -20.29 2.84 8.23
C PHE A 115 -21.42 2.10 7.51
N TYR A 116 -21.09 1.40 6.43
CA TYR A 116 -22.01 0.45 5.80
C TYR A 116 -21.26 -0.75 5.20
N GLU A 117 -22.00 -1.83 5.03
CA GLU A 117 -21.52 -3.04 4.37
C GLU A 117 -21.74 -2.93 2.86
N THR A 118 -20.73 -3.25 2.05
CA THR A 118 -20.84 -3.22 0.59
C THR A 118 -21.36 -4.56 0.05
N ASN A 119 -21.74 -4.57 -1.23
CA ASN A 119 -21.90 -5.83 -1.94
C ASN A 119 -20.56 -6.61 -1.98
N PRO A 120 -20.60 -7.95 -2.04
CA PRO A 120 -19.41 -8.77 -2.27
C PRO A 120 -18.73 -8.41 -3.60
N LEU A 121 -17.41 -8.66 -3.68
CA LEU A 121 -16.67 -8.55 -4.94
C LEU A 121 -17.21 -9.54 -5.99
N SER A 122 -17.22 -9.09 -7.24
CA SER A 122 -17.41 -9.98 -8.39
C SER A 122 -16.18 -10.86 -8.63
N ASP A 123 -16.34 -11.98 -9.33
CA ASP A 123 -15.19 -12.81 -9.71
C ASP A 123 -14.25 -12.03 -10.64
N GLU A 124 -14.78 -11.10 -11.46
CA GLU A 124 -14.00 -10.19 -12.30
C GLU A 124 -13.12 -9.25 -11.46
N ASP A 125 -13.67 -8.63 -10.40
CA ASP A 125 -12.90 -7.73 -9.52
C ASP A 125 -11.79 -8.48 -8.77
N VAL A 126 -12.07 -9.71 -8.33
CA VAL A 126 -11.06 -10.56 -7.69
C VAL A 126 -9.95 -10.91 -8.68
N ASN A 127 -10.31 -11.30 -9.92
CA ASN A 127 -9.33 -11.63 -10.95
C ASN A 127 -8.47 -10.42 -11.36
N GLU A 128 -9.07 -9.24 -11.52
CA GLU A 128 -8.34 -7.99 -11.78
C GLU A 128 -7.32 -7.71 -10.66
N PHE A 129 -7.76 -7.81 -9.40
CA PHE A 129 -6.88 -7.59 -8.25
C PHE A 129 -5.72 -8.60 -8.18
N VAL A 130 -6.01 -9.88 -8.41
CA VAL A 130 -4.97 -10.93 -8.43
C VAL A 130 -3.93 -10.65 -9.52
N ASN A 131 -4.36 -10.17 -10.69
CA ASN A 131 -3.45 -9.78 -11.77
C ASN A 131 -2.57 -8.58 -11.38
N ILE A 132 -3.14 -7.58 -10.71
CA ILE A 132 -2.38 -6.44 -10.17
C ILE A 132 -1.32 -6.93 -9.18
N VAL A 133 -1.69 -7.76 -8.20
CA VAL A 133 -0.74 -8.29 -7.20
C VAL A 133 0.39 -9.05 -7.88
N LYS A 134 0.08 -9.86 -8.90
CA LYS A 134 1.09 -10.62 -9.67
C LYS A 134 1.97 -9.76 -10.57
N SER A 135 1.54 -8.56 -10.94
CA SER A 135 2.33 -7.63 -11.75
C SER A 135 3.24 -6.71 -10.92
N VAL A 136 3.13 -6.72 -9.59
CA VAL A 136 3.96 -5.86 -8.74
C VAL A 136 5.44 -6.26 -8.87
N ASN A 137 6.26 -5.29 -9.27
CA ASN A 137 7.72 -5.41 -9.32
C ASN A 137 8.42 -4.57 -8.25
N GLU A 138 7.76 -3.51 -7.76
CA GLU A 138 8.39 -2.54 -6.86
C GLU A 138 7.85 -2.62 -5.44
N ALA A 139 8.77 -2.61 -4.47
CA ALA A 139 8.43 -2.48 -3.06
C ALA A 139 8.46 -1.00 -2.66
N TYR A 140 7.40 -0.53 -2.00
CA TYR A 140 7.39 0.78 -1.38
C TYR A 140 8.49 0.86 -0.32
N SER A 141 9.35 1.85 -0.47
CA SER A 141 10.38 2.21 0.48
C SER A 141 10.29 3.71 0.74
N SER A 142 10.58 4.12 1.98
CA SER A 142 10.70 5.52 2.33
C SER A 142 11.88 5.73 3.26
N ASP A 143 12.69 6.74 2.95
CA ASP A 143 13.71 7.24 3.84
C ASP A 143 13.10 8.42 4.63
N SER A 144 13.11 8.31 5.95
CA SER A 144 12.51 9.32 6.83
C SER A 144 13.15 10.69 6.69
N ARG A 145 14.46 10.76 6.42
CA ARG A 145 15.19 12.01 6.24
C ARG A 145 14.85 12.65 4.90
N ILE A 146 14.80 11.86 3.83
CA ILE A 146 14.32 12.32 2.53
C ILE A 146 12.88 12.83 2.64
N LYS A 147 12.00 12.10 3.34
CA LYS A 147 10.62 12.54 3.57
C LYS A 147 10.56 13.89 4.29
N SER A 148 11.34 14.09 5.35
CA SER A 148 11.38 15.37 6.05
C SER A 148 11.85 16.53 5.15
N ILE A 149 12.85 16.31 4.30
CA ILE A 149 13.33 17.31 3.33
C ILE A 149 12.21 17.72 2.37
N ILE A 150 11.44 16.73 1.89
CA ILE A 150 10.27 16.96 1.02
C ILE A 150 9.21 17.74 1.78
N ASP A 151 8.80 17.28 2.97
CA ASP A 151 7.73 17.89 3.76
C ASP A 151 8.03 19.37 4.08
N GLU A 152 9.27 19.70 4.45
CA GLU A 152 9.72 21.07 4.72
C GLU A 152 9.56 21.97 3.49
N SER A 153 10.12 21.54 2.35
CA SER A 153 10.14 22.35 1.13
C SER A 153 8.75 22.50 0.52
N VAL A 154 7.92 21.44 0.62
CA VAL A 154 6.52 21.46 0.20
C VAL A 154 5.69 22.38 1.11
N GLY A 155 5.99 22.42 2.41
CA GLY A 155 5.35 23.33 3.36
C GLY A 155 5.58 24.80 3.01
N GLU A 156 6.81 25.17 2.62
CA GLU A 156 7.15 26.52 2.17
C GLU A 156 6.50 26.88 0.83
N TYR A 157 6.33 25.92 -0.07
CA TYR A 157 5.54 26.14 -1.28
C TYR A 157 4.06 26.43 -0.95
N PHE A 158 3.42 25.57 -0.15
CA PHE A 158 1.99 25.72 0.14
C PHE A 158 1.65 26.93 1.01
N ASN A 159 2.61 27.47 1.77
CA ASN A 159 2.42 28.72 2.51
C ASN A 159 2.70 29.98 1.65
N GLY A 160 3.11 29.81 0.38
CA GLY A 160 3.35 30.89 -0.57
C GLY A 160 4.73 31.55 -0.47
N SER A 161 5.67 30.99 0.30
CA SER A 161 7.02 31.54 0.47
C SER A 161 7.94 31.26 -0.72
N MET A 162 7.63 30.25 -1.54
CA MET A 162 8.39 29.90 -2.74
C MET A 162 7.50 29.34 -3.85
N THR A 163 8.00 29.34 -5.07
CA THR A 163 7.40 28.68 -6.23
C THR A 163 7.59 27.17 -6.18
N SER A 164 6.78 26.42 -6.94
CA SER A 164 6.93 24.97 -7.07
C SER A 164 8.28 24.57 -7.68
N LYS A 165 8.86 25.43 -8.54
CA LYS A 165 10.19 25.22 -9.13
C LYS A 165 11.29 25.34 -8.08
N GLU A 166 11.25 26.39 -7.26
CA GLU A 166 12.20 26.58 -6.16
C GLU A 166 12.10 25.45 -5.13
N ALA A 167 10.90 25.00 -4.80
CA ALA A 167 10.69 23.85 -3.92
C ALA A 167 11.33 22.57 -4.50
N ALA A 168 11.13 22.31 -5.80
CA ALA A 168 11.73 21.15 -6.46
C ALA A 168 13.26 21.21 -6.48
N GLU A 169 13.83 22.39 -6.79
CA GLU A 169 15.28 22.62 -6.75
C GLU A 169 15.86 22.43 -5.34
N GLN A 170 15.18 22.96 -4.32
CA GLN A 170 15.58 22.80 -2.92
C GLN A 170 15.56 21.33 -2.47
N ILE A 171 14.50 20.59 -2.81
CA ILE A 171 14.40 19.14 -2.55
C ILE A 171 15.57 18.41 -3.19
N GLN A 172 15.82 18.65 -4.49
CA GLN A 172 16.89 17.98 -5.22
C GLN A 172 18.26 18.25 -4.58
N ASN A 173 18.54 19.50 -4.21
CA ASN A 173 19.80 19.89 -3.58
C ASN A 173 19.99 19.24 -2.21
N LYS A 174 18.99 19.33 -1.32
CA LYS A 174 19.05 18.78 0.03
C LYS A 174 19.15 17.24 0.02
N VAL A 175 18.41 16.56 -0.86
CA VAL A 175 18.49 15.11 -1.03
C VAL A 175 19.86 14.70 -1.57
N THR A 176 20.39 15.41 -2.57
CA THR A 176 21.72 15.11 -3.14
C THR A 176 22.83 15.24 -2.09
N LEU A 177 22.77 16.27 -1.24
CA LEU A 177 23.71 16.45 -0.14
C LEU A 177 23.63 15.26 0.85
N TYR A 178 22.43 14.93 1.32
CA TYR A 178 22.21 13.80 2.24
C TYR A 178 22.75 12.48 1.67
N LEU A 179 22.47 12.18 0.40
CA LEU A 179 22.96 10.97 -0.26
C LEU A 179 24.48 10.92 -0.38
N ASN A 180 25.15 12.07 -0.45
CA ASN A 180 26.62 12.13 -0.47
C ASN A 180 27.24 11.94 0.92
N GLU A 181 26.50 12.23 2.00
CA GLU A 181 26.96 12.08 3.38
C GLU A 181 26.85 10.65 3.92
N ILE A 182 25.93 9.85 3.38
CA ILE A 182 25.70 8.45 3.80
C ILE A 182 26.52 7.42 3.00
N LYS A 183 27.44 7.88 2.14
CA LYS A 183 28.37 7.03 1.40
C LYS A 183 29.59 6.62 2.23
#